data_AF-A0A7C4PNX8-F1
#
_entry.id   AF-A0A7C4PNX8-F1
#
_cell.length_a   1.000
_cell.length_b   1.000
_cell.length_c   1.000
_cell.angle_alpha   90.00
_cell.angle_beta   90.00
_cell.angle_gamma   90.00
#
_symmetry.space_group_name_H-M   'P 1'
#
loop_
_entity.id
_entity.type
_entity.pdbx_description
1 polymer ?
#
loop_
_entity_poly.entity_id
_entity_poly.type
_entity_poly.pdbx_seq_one_letter_code
_entity_poly.pdbx_strand_id
1 'polypeptide(L)'
;MNLPEPIRLVAFLVGLMAFVGFNAAYLVWAERKGSGRFQRRLGPTEVGFAGLLQPIADSIKLLTKQLLVPPTVDGLLFRAAPLLVIIPAMVSLAVIPFSENLVARDLHLGLLVVFSFGSIHVLAVMLAGWASRNKYAIISAARVVSQNVAYEIPMLLVVITILMTTNTTSLSEIVQKQAGPFWHWNIFRLDQNPLAPVTFLVFYICMLAETNRAPFDMAEAESELVAGAITEYSGMGFGVFFIGEYANVLVGCALATLLFLGGWQSPIGVLPGAFWFLLKMYVLIFAVMWVRWTFPRTQFYTLLNLSWKVLIPISLGTLVLTAITLKLF
;
A
#
# COMPACT_ATOMS: atom_id res chain seq x y z
N MET A 1 21.09 13.16 17.89
CA MET A 1 22.43 12.86 17.32
C MET A 1 22.57 13.66 16.04
N ASN A 2 23.38 14.72 16.04
CA ASN A 2 23.50 15.68 14.93
C ASN A 2 24.43 15.10 13.84
N LEU A 3 23.93 14.13 13.09
CA LEU A 3 24.59 13.73 11.84
C LEU A 3 24.44 14.88 10.82
N PRO A 4 25.45 15.14 9.97
CA PRO A 4 25.29 16.02 8.82
C PRO A 4 24.04 15.63 8.03
N GLU A 5 23.23 16.60 7.60
CA GLU A 5 21.98 16.34 6.87
C GLU A 5 22.11 15.28 5.75
N PRO A 6 23.15 15.28 4.88
CA PRO A 6 23.27 14.24 3.85
C PRO A 6 23.49 12.84 4.44
N ILE A 7 24.28 12.72 5.51
CA ILE A 7 24.55 11.43 6.16
C ILE A 7 23.29 10.90 6.85
N ARG A 8 22.51 11.79 7.48
CA ARG A 8 21.22 11.43 8.08
C ARG A 8 20.25 10.90 7.02
N LEU A 9 20.14 11.57 5.87
CA LEU A 9 19.25 11.15 4.79
C LEU A 9 19.67 9.81 4.19
N VAL A 10 20.97 9.61 3.95
CA VAL A 10 21.50 8.34 3.43
C VAL A 10 21.28 7.22 4.44
N ALA A 11 21.56 7.44 5.72
CA ALA A 11 21.31 6.44 6.77
C ALA A 11 19.82 6.08 6.87
N PHE A 12 18.93 7.07 6.76
CA PHE A 12 17.49 6.83 6.75
C PHE A 12 17.04 6.06 5.51
N LEU A 13 17.59 6.38 4.33
CA LEU A 13 17.28 5.70 3.09
C LEU A 13 17.75 4.23 3.12
N VAL A 14 18.94 3.96 3.65
CA VAL A 14 19.44 2.58 3.86
C VAL A 14 18.56 1.84 4.87
N GLY A 15 18.20 2.52 5.98
CA GLY A 15 17.27 1.96 6.97
C GLY A 15 15.89 1.65 6.38
N LEU A 16 15.35 2.53 5.53
CA LEU A 16 14.09 2.33 4.83
C LEU A 16 14.17 1.17 3.83
N MET A 17 15.25 1.06 3.05
CA MET A 17 15.44 -0.07 2.13
C MET A 17 15.50 -1.40 2.89
N ALA A 18 16.22 -1.44 4.01
CA ALA A 18 16.27 -2.61 4.87
C ALA A 18 14.89 -2.93 5.46
N PHE A 19 14.16 -1.91 5.91
CA PHE A 19 12.81 -2.06 6.46
C PHE A 19 11.81 -2.58 5.42
N VAL A 20 11.79 -2.01 4.21
CA VAL A 20 10.93 -2.45 3.10
C VAL A 20 11.31 -3.86 2.67
N GLY A 21 12.61 -4.14 2.46
CA GLY A 21 13.07 -5.47 2.05
C GLY A 21 12.75 -6.54 3.09
N PHE A 22 12.96 -6.25 4.37
CA PHE A 22 12.60 -7.14 5.46
C PHE A 22 11.09 -7.39 5.50
N ASN A 23 10.27 -6.33 5.46
CA ASN A 23 8.82 -6.47 5.46
C ASN A 23 8.33 -7.25 4.24
N ALA A 24 8.77 -6.91 3.03
CA ALA A 24 8.37 -7.62 1.83
C ALA A 24 8.68 -9.13 1.92
N ALA A 25 9.88 -9.50 2.41
CA ALA A 25 10.27 -10.89 2.57
C ALA A 25 9.42 -11.62 3.64
N TYR A 26 9.23 -11.03 4.81
CA TYR A 26 8.52 -11.68 5.91
C TYR A 26 6.99 -11.62 5.79
N LEU A 27 6.43 -10.63 5.09
CA LEU A 27 5.02 -10.58 4.76
C LEU A 27 4.63 -11.70 3.79
N VAL A 28 5.48 -12.05 2.82
CA VAL A 28 5.28 -13.25 1.98
C VAL A 28 5.19 -14.51 2.85
N TRP A 29 6.09 -14.66 3.83
CA TRP A 29 6.04 -15.79 4.76
C TRP A 29 4.78 -15.76 5.63
N ALA A 30 4.44 -14.60 6.18
CA ALA A 30 3.25 -14.43 7.02
C ALA A 30 1.99 -14.79 6.24
N GLU A 31 1.91 -14.38 4.98
CA GLU A 31 0.78 -14.67 4.10
C GLU A 31 0.67 -16.16 3.78
N ARG A 32 1.78 -16.83 3.42
CA ARG A 32 1.80 -18.29 3.18
C ARG A 32 1.40 -19.08 4.43
N LYS A 33 1.81 -18.61 5.61
CA LYS A 33 1.48 -19.26 6.87
C LYS A 33 0.05 -18.93 7.32
N GLY A 34 -0.45 -17.75 7.02
CA GLY A 34 -1.83 -17.33 7.24
C GLY A 34 -2.79 -18.13 6.36
N SER A 35 -2.51 -18.19 5.06
CA SER A 35 -3.31 -18.95 4.09
C SER A 35 -3.40 -20.42 4.42
N GLY A 36 -2.29 -21.03 4.84
CA GLY A 36 -2.29 -22.41 5.31
C GLY A 36 -3.30 -22.63 6.43
N ARG A 37 -3.27 -21.77 7.45
CA ARG A 37 -4.18 -21.88 8.60
C ARG A 37 -5.64 -21.68 8.23
N PHE A 38 -5.96 -20.71 7.37
CA PHE A 38 -7.33 -20.53 6.84
C PHE A 38 -7.82 -21.77 6.09
N GLN A 39 -6.93 -22.41 5.34
CA GLN A 39 -7.22 -23.62 4.55
C GLN A 39 -7.06 -24.92 5.34
N ARG A 40 -6.82 -24.85 6.66
CA ARG A 40 -6.55 -26.01 7.53
C ARG A 40 -5.38 -26.89 7.05
N ARG A 41 -4.38 -26.30 6.39
CA ARG A 41 -3.10 -26.93 6.05
C ARG A 41 -1.93 -26.22 6.74
N LEU A 42 -0.81 -26.91 6.88
CA LEU A 42 0.40 -26.27 7.39
C LEU A 42 1.00 -25.37 6.28
N GLY A 43 1.44 -24.17 6.66
CA GLY A 43 2.28 -23.33 5.82
C GLY A 43 3.72 -23.84 5.78
N PRO A 44 4.70 -23.06 5.26
CA PRO A 44 6.10 -23.47 5.22
C PRO A 44 6.64 -23.79 6.62
N THR A 45 7.11 -25.03 6.82
CA THR A 45 7.68 -25.53 8.09
C THR A 45 9.13 -26.01 7.98
N GLU A 46 9.55 -26.48 6.80
CA GLU A 46 10.81 -27.22 6.62
C GLU A 46 12.06 -26.35 6.62
N VAL A 47 11.98 -25.13 6.04
CA VAL A 47 13.16 -24.27 5.86
C VAL A 47 13.42 -23.45 7.13
N GLY A 48 14.17 -24.04 8.06
CA GLY A 48 14.49 -23.46 9.38
C GLY A 48 13.35 -23.59 10.39
N PHE A 49 13.54 -23.05 11.60
CA PHE A 49 12.52 -23.14 12.66
C PHE A 49 11.20 -22.52 12.21
N ALA A 50 10.16 -23.34 12.06
CA ALA A 50 8.83 -22.96 11.61
C ALA A 50 8.78 -22.19 10.27
N GLY A 51 9.75 -22.45 9.37
CA GLY A 51 9.85 -21.86 8.04
C GLY A 51 10.42 -20.43 7.99
N LEU A 52 11.01 -19.91 9.07
CA LEU A 52 11.49 -18.52 9.13
C LEU A 52 12.61 -18.22 8.12
N LEU A 53 13.37 -19.23 7.68
CA LEU A 53 14.42 -19.05 6.68
C LEU A 53 13.89 -19.13 5.23
N GLN A 54 12.59 -19.41 5.04
CA GLN A 54 11.97 -19.53 3.71
C GLN A 54 12.14 -18.26 2.86
N PRO A 55 11.91 -17.03 3.36
CA PRO A 55 12.09 -15.83 2.55
C PRO A 55 13.53 -15.65 2.07
N ILE A 56 14.50 -15.96 2.92
CA ILE A 56 15.93 -15.89 2.58
C ILE A 56 16.26 -16.88 1.47
N ALA A 57 15.75 -18.12 1.58
CA ALA A 57 15.91 -19.14 0.53
C ALA A 57 15.27 -18.70 -0.80
N ASP A 58 14.09 -18.09 -0.77
CA ASP A 58 13.42 -17.56 -1.96
C ASP A 58 14.20 -16.38 -2.58
N SER A 59 14.74 -15.47 -1.76
CA SER A 59 15.59 -14.38 -2.25
C SER A 59 16.87 -14.90 -2.91
N ILE A 60 17.58 -15.85 -2.28
CA ILE A 60 18.79 -16.47 -2.86
C ILE A 60 18.44 -17.19 -4.17
N LYS A 61 17.33 -17.92 -4.22
CA LYS A 61 16.85 -18.58 -5.44
C LYS A 61 16.57 -17.58 -6.57
N LEU A 62 15.94 -16.45 -6.27
CA LEU A 62 15.63 -15.44 -7.30
C LEU A 62 16.88 -14.70 -7.78
N LEU A 63 17.87 -14.47 -6.91
CA LEU A 63 19.15 -13.84 -7.25
C LEU A 63 20.06 -14.77 -8.08
N THR A 64 20.01 -16.07 -7.84
CA THR A 64 20.81 -17.07 -8.57
C THR A 64 20.21 -17.45 -9.92
N LYS A 65 18.91 -17.20 -10.13
CA LYS A 65 18.28 -17.44 -11.42
C LYS A 65 18.78 -16.47 -12.48
N GLN A 66 18.98 -17.00 -13.69
CA GLN A 66 19.36 -16.21 -14.86
C GLN A 66 18.29 -15.14 -15.17
N LEU A 67 18.74 -13.91 -15.38
CA LEU A 67 17.92 -12.81 -15.88
C LEU A 67 17.79 -12.95 -17.40
N LEU A 68 16.69 -13.53 -17.84
CA LEU A 68 16.29 -13.61 -19.25
C LEU A 68 15.63 -12.29 -19.66
N VAL A 69 16.17 -11.66 -20.69
CA VAL A 69 15.56 -10.53 -21.40
C VAL A 69 15.30 -11.02 -22.84
N PRO A 70 14.04 -11.19 -23.26
CA PRO A 70 13.74 -11.65 -24.61
C PRO A 70 14.34 -10.70 -25.68
N PRO A 71 14.81 -11.21 -26.83
CA PRO A 71 15.40 -10.36 -27.87
C PRO A 71 14.37 -9.45 -28.55
N THR A 72 13.09 -9.80 -28.46
CA THR A 72 11.98 -9.06 -29.04
C THR A 72 11.51 -7.91 -28.16
N VAL A 73 11.95 -7.76 -26.91
CA VAL A 73 11.46 -6.69 -26.02
C VAL A 73 12.28 -5.40 -26.15
N ASP A 74 11.70 -4.29 -25.69
CA ASP A 74 12.48 -3.06 -25.48
C ASP A 74 13.32 -3.22 -24.20
N GLY A 75 14.62 -3.46 -24.38
CA GLY A 75 15.53 -3.78 -23.27
C GLY A 75 15.71 -2.66 -22.25
N LEU A 76 15.54 -1.38 -22.63
CA LEU A 76 15.67 -0.26 -21.69
C LEU A 76 14.44 -0.21 -20.78
N LEU A 77 13.24 -0.20 -21.38
CA LEU A 77 11.99 -0.15 -20.63
C LEU A 77 11.80 -1.39 -19.77
N PHE A 78 12.16 -2.57 -20.28
CA PHE A 78 12.06 -3.84 -19.56
C PHE A 78 12.95 -3.84 -18.30
N ARG A 79 14.14 -3.25 -18.34
CA ARG A 79 15.03 -3.17 -17.16
C ARG A 79 14.65 -2.03 -16.21
N ALA A 80 14.11 -0.94 -16.75
CA ALA A 80 13.70 0.22 -15.96
C ALA A 80 12.41 -0.03 -15.18
N ALA A 81 11.45 -0.77 -15.73
CA ALA A 81 10.12 -0.93 -15.13
C ALA A 81 10.16 -1.50 -13.69
N PRO A 82 10.91 -2.58 -13.36
CA PRO A 82 11.00 -3.06 -11.98
C PRO A 82 11.55 -1.99 -11.01
N LEU A 83 12.54 -1.21 -11.43
CA LEU A 83 13.12 -0.15 -10.60
C LEU A 83 12.10 0.97 -10.32
N LEU A 84 11.31 1.34 -11.33
CA LEU A 84 10.28 2.36 -11.22
C LEU A 84 9.14 1.96 -10.27
N VAL A 85 8.90 0.66 -10.05
CA VAL A 85 7.87 0.18 -9.12
C VAL A 85 8.24 0.48 -7.66
N ILE A 86 9.52 0.40 -7.28
CA ILE A 86 9.98 0.57 -5.89
C ILE A 86 10.10 2.04 -5.50
N ILE A 87 10.49 2.91 -6.44
CA ILE A 87 10.78 4.33 -6.16
C ILE A 87 9.61 5.04 -5.45
N PRO A 88 8.35 4.93 -5.92
CA PRO A 88 7.20 5.52 -5.24
C PRO A 88 7.06 5.12 -3.78
N ALA A 89 7.18 3.83 -3.48
CA ALA A 89 7.04 3.34 -2.12
C ALA A 89 8.14 3.87 -1.20
N MET A 90 9.38 3.96 -1.72
CA MET A 90 10.51 4.51 -0.98
C MET A 90 10.35 6.00 -0.67
N VAL A 91 9.88 6.79 -1.64
CA VAL A 91 9.63 8.22 -1.44
C VAL A 91 8.48 8.44 -0.45
N SER A 92 7.39 7.68 -0.58
CA SER A 92 6.25 7.78 0.32
C SER A 92 6.61 7.44 1.77
N LEU A 93 7.44 6.40 1.99
CA LEU A 93 7.89 6.04 3.34
C LEU A 93 8.87 7.03 3.95
N ALA A 94 9.58 7.83 3.15
CA ALA A 94 10.44 8.89 3.67
C ALA A 94 9.64 10.01 4.35
N VAL A 95 8.40 10.23 3.90
CA VAL A 95 7.50 11.28 4.40
C VAL A 95 6.64 10.78 5.56
N ILE A 96 6.43 9.47 5.68
CA ILE A 96 5.59 8.86 6.73
C ILE A 96 6.28 8.95 8.11
N PRO A 97 5.66 9.61 9.10
CA PRO A 97 6.17 9.65 10.46
C PRO A 97 5.81 8.38 11.24
N PHE A 98 6.82 7.68 11.78
CA PHE A 98 6.64 6.49 12.61
C PHE A 98 6.49 6.82 14.11
N SER A 99 7.04 7.97 14.54
CA SER A 99 6.84 8.55 15.87
C SER A 99 7.14 10.05 15.82
N GLU A 100 6.92 10.77 16.93
CA GLU A 100 7.19 12.22 17.05
C GLU A 100 8.59 12.63 16.58
N ASN A 101 9.60 11.81 16.84
CA ASN A 101 11.00 12.09 16.48
C ASN A 101 11.53 11.19 15.36
N LEU A 102 10.72 10.24 14.86
CA LEU A 102 11.14 9.26 13.87
C LEU A 102 10.42 9.51 12.53
N VAL A 103 10.96 10.45 11.77
CA VAL A 103 10.55 10.78 10.41
C VAL A 103 11.80 11.12 9.60
N ALA A 104 11.87 10.68 8.33
CA ALA A 104 13.05 10.96 7.52
C ALA A 104 13.11 12.46 7.16
N ARG A 105 11.97 12.97 6.68
CA ARG A 105 11.76 14.40 6.45
C ARG A 105 10.30 14.74 6.65
N ASP A 106 10.02 15.57 7.65
CA ASP A 106 8.69 16.14 7.81
C ASP A 106 8.48 17.22 6.74
N LEU A 107 7.45 17.05 5.91
CA LEU A 107 7.10 17.96 4.83
C LEU A 107 5.70 18.53 5.08
N HIS A 108 5.56 19.84 4.94
CA HIS A 108 4.25 20.50 5.05
C HIS A 108 3.24 19.92 4.04
N LEU A 109 3.70 19.57 2.84
CA LEU A 109 2.89 18.97 1.78
C LEU A 109 2.99 17.43 1.77
N GLY A 110 3.19 16.80 2.94
CA GLY A 110 3.56 15.39 3.02
C GLY A 110 2.53 14.45 2.38
N LEU A 111 1.24 14.70 2.61
CA LEU A 111 0.17 13.92 2.02
C LEU A 111 0.12 14.04 0.49
N LEU A 112 0.34 15.25 -0.05
CA LEU A 112 0.36 15.51 -1.50
C LEU A 112 1.49 14.74 -2.18
N VAL A 113 2.67 14.69 -1.55
CA VAL A 113 3.83 13.95 -2.06
C VAL A 113 3.49 12.46 -2.17
N VAL A 114 2.87 11.88 -1.15
CA VAL A 114 2.52 10.46 -1.17
C VAL A 114 1.57 10.11 -2.32
N PHE A 115 0.52 10.90 -2.55
CA PHE A 115 -0.39 10.68 -3.68
C PHE A 115 0.26 10.93 -5.04
N SER A 116 1.09 11.99 -5.15
CA SER A 116 1.77 12.32 -6.40
C SER A 116 2.71 11.21 -6.86
N PHE A 117 3.41 10.57 -5.92
CA PHE A 117 4.27 9.42 -6.23
C PHE A 117 3.47 8.12 -6.38
N GLY A 118 2.34 7.96 -5.68
CA GLY A 118 1.40 6.85 -5.87
C GLY A 118 1.00 6.65 -7.35
N SER A 119 0.65 7.73 -8.05
CA SER A 119 0.27 7.66 -9.47
C SER A 119 1.43 7.19 -10.39
N ILE A 120 2.70 7.37 -9.98
CA ILE A 120 3.88 6.91 -10.74
C ILE A 120 4.00 5.38 -10.71
N HIS A 121 3.55 4.72 -9.63
CA HIS A 121 3.57 3.25 -9.55
C HIS A 121 2.73 2.62 -10.68
N VAL A 122 1.57 3.19 -10.99
CA VAL A 122 0.68 2.74 -12.07
C VAL A 122 1.39 2.81 -13.43
N LEU A 123 2.16 3.89 -13.65
CA LEU A 123 2.97 4.05 -14.86
C LEU A 123 4.04 2.95 -14.97
N ALA A 124 4.67 2.57 -13.86
CA ALA A 124 5.68 1.51 -13.87
C ALA A 124 5.10 0.15 -14.30
N VAL A 125 3.90 -0.20 -13.83
CA VAL A 125 3.20 -1.43 -14.27
C VAL A 125 2.80 -1.36 -15.74
N MET A 126 2.37 -0.19 -16.22
CA MET A 126 2.06 0.03 -17.63
C MET A 126 3.29 -0.17 -18.53
N LEU A 127 4.42 0.42 -18.13
CA LEU A 127 5.69 0.27 -18.83
C LEU A 127 6.15 -1.19 -18.84
N ALA A 128 5.92 -1.94 -17.75
CA ALA A 128 6.25 -3.36 -17.70
C ALA A 128 5.46 -4.19 -18.72
N GLY A 129 4.15 -3.94 -18.84
CA GLY A 129 3.30 -4.63 -19.82
C GLY A 129 3.61 -4.23 -21.26
N TRP A 130 3.92 -2.96 -21.52
CA TRP A 130 4.31 -2.47 -22.85
C TRP A 130 5.67 -3.04 -23.28
N ALA A 131 6.66 -3.03 -22.40
CA ALA A 131 8.01 -3.51 -22.69
C ALA A 131 8.03 -5.00 -23.06
N SER A 132 7.14 -5.79 -22.45
CA SER A 132 7.05 -7.25 -22.63
C SER A 132 6.65 -7.71 -24.04
N ARG A 133 6.22 -6.81 -24.94
CA ARG A 133 5.80 -7.09 -26.35
C ARG A 133 4.91 -8.34 -26.51
N ASN A 134 4.03 -8.57 -25.53
CA ASN A 134 3.06 -9.66 -25.53
C ASN A 134 1.63 -9.08 -25.50
N LYS A 135 0.74 -9.58 -26.35
CA LYS A 135 -0.65 -9.09 -26.46
C LYS A 135 -1.39 -9.19 -25.12
N TYR A 136 -1.18 -10.27 -24.37
CA TYR A 136 -1.83 -10.46 -23.07
C TYR A 136 -1.27 -9.54 -21.99
N ALA A 137 0.04 -9.26 -22.02
CA ALA A 137 0.69 -8.34 -21.08
C ALA A 137 0.17 -6.89 -21.26
N ILE A 138 -0.05 -6.45 -22.50
CA ILE A 138 -0.62 -5.13 -22.78
C ILE A 138 -2.08 -5.05 -22.30
N ILE A 139 -2.89 -6.10 -22.50
CA ILE A 139 -4.28 -6.13 -22.00
C ILE A 139 -4.31 -6.10 -20.46
N SER A 140 -3.42 -6.85 -19.80
CA SER A 140 -3.25 -6.81 -18.34
C SER A 140 -2.91 -5.38 -17.87
N ALA A 141 -1.88 -4.76 -18.45
CA ALA A 141 -1.49 -3.40 -18.11
C ALA A 141 -2.63 -2.39 -18.30
N ALA A 142 -3.38 -2.46 -19.39
CA ALA A 142 -4.52 -1.58 -19.64
C ALA A 142 -5.62 -1.72 -18.57
N ARG A 143 -5.89 -2.96 -18.11
CA ARG A 143 -6.85 -3.21 -17.03
C ARG A 143 -6.38 -2.65 -15.70
N VAL A 144 -5.11 -2.84 -15.35
CA VAL A 144 -4.51 -2.32 -14.11
C VAL A 144 -4.54 -0.80 -14.07
N VAL A 145 -4.18 -0.13 -15.17
CA VAL A 145 -4.26 1.33 -15.27
C VAL A 145 -5.71 1.81 -15.10
N SER A 146 -6.66 1.18 -15.79
CA SER A 146 -8.08 1.52 -15.66
C SER A 146 -8.62 1.34 -14.24
N GLN A 147 -8.19 0.29 -13.55
CA GLN A 147 -8.57 0.04 -12.15
C GLN A 147 -7.98 1.10 -11.22
N ASN A 148 -6.67 1.34 -11.28
CA ASN A 148 -6.04 2.29 -10.37
C ASN A 148 -6.66 3.69 -10.50
N VAL A 149 -6.84 4.19 -11.72
CA VAL A 149 -7.47 5.50 -11.96
C VAL A 149 -8.90 5.53 -11.41
N ALA A 150 -9.66 4.45 -11.57
CA ALA A 150 -11.04 4.40 -11.07
C ALA A 150 -11.12 4.47 -9.53
N TYR A 151 -10.15 3.92 -8.80
CA TYR A 151 -10.16 3.89 -7.33
C TYR A 151 -9.37 5.04 -6.67
N GLU A 152 -8.51 5.72 -7.43
CA GLU A 152 -7.80 6.92 -6.97
C GLU A 152 -8.77 8.08 -6.71
N ILE A 153 -9.80 8.26 -7.56
CA ILE A 153 -10.82 9.31 -7.41
C ILE A 153 -11.57 9.22 -6.06
N PRO A 154 -12.25 8.11 -5.70
CA PRO A 154 -12.93 8.01 -4.41
C PRO A 154 -11.97 8.04 -3.23
N MET A 155 -10.74 7.54 -3.38
CA MET A 155 -9.71 7.66 -2.34
C MET A 155 -9.36 9.12 -2.05
N LEU A 156 -9.13 9.92 -3.09
CA LEU A 156 -8.82 11.34 -2.96
C LEU A 156 -9.98 12.13 -2.35
N LEU A 157 -11.23 11.83 -2.71
CA LEU A 157 -12.40 12.47 -2.11
C LEU A 157 -12.50 12.23 -0.60
N VAL A 158 -12.23 10.99 -0.17
CA VAL A 158 -12.15 10.63 1.25
C VAL A 158 -11.01 11.37 1.95
N VAL A 159 -9.84 11.45 1.32
CA VAL A 159 -8.69 12.15 1.87
C VAL A 159 -8.98 13.64 2.04
N ILE A 160 -9.62 14.28 1.05
CA ILE A 160 -10.06 15.68 1.14
C ILE A 160 -11.03 15.84 2.31
N THR A 161 -11.95 14.89 2.53
CA THR A 161 -12.86 14.92 3.69
C THR A 161 -12.11 14.99 5.03
N ILE A 162 -10.99 14.28 5.16
CA ILE A 162 -10.13 14.34 6.36
C ILE A 162 -9.32 15.65 6.41
N LEU A 163 -8.87 16.17 5.27
CA LEU A 163 -8.18 17.45 5.21
C LEU A 163 -9.10 18.60 5.65
N MET A 164 -10.38 18.54 5.34
CA MET A 164 -11.36 19.54 5.79
C MET A 164 -11.52 19.55 7.31
N THR A 165 -11.48 18.40 7.97
CA THR A 165 -11.58 18.35 9.44
C THR A 165 -10.26 18.72 10.13
N THR A 166 -9.13 18.37 9.52
CA THR A 166 -7.80 18.57 10.10
C THR A 166 -7.13 19.88 9.69
N ASN A 167 -7.57 20.57 8.64
CA ASN A 167 -7.02 21.86 8.15
C ASN A 167 -5.49 21.88 7.98
N THR A 168 -4.86 20.75 7.63
CA THR A 168 -3.42 20.66 7.36
C THR A 168 -3.12 19.48 6.44
N THR A 169 -2.07 19.61 5.63
CA THR A 169 -1.59 18.54 4.73
C THR A 169 -0.34 17.82 5.26
N SER A 170 0.19 18.28 6.40
CA SER A 170 1.29 17.62 7.10
C SER A 170 0.79 16.36 7.82
N LEU A 171 1.41 15.21 7.53
CA LEU A 171 1.06 13.94 8.15
C LEU A 171 1.28 13.98 9.67
N SER A 172 2.34 14.66 10.11
CA SER A 172 2.69 14.76 11.53
C SER A 172 1.65 15.55 12.31
N GLU A 173 1.19 16.68 11.75
CA GLU A 173 0.14 17.50 12.35
C GLU A 173 -1.23 16.82 12.34
N ILE A 174 -1.56 16.05 11.29
CA ILE A 174 -2.78 15.24 11.24
C ILE A 174 -2.83 14.26 12.42
N VAL A 175 -1.71 13.62 12.76
CA VAL A 175 -1.62 12.70 13.91
C VAL A 175 -1.69 13.45 15.25
N GLN A 176 -1.05 14.62 15.35
CA GLN A 176 -1.12 15.44 16.56
C GLN A 176 -2.54 15.95 16.85
N LYS A 177 -3.33 16.28 15.81
CA LYS A 177 -4.76 16.65 15.96
C LYS A 177 -5.66 15.49 16.35
N GLN A 178 -5.15 14.27 16.31
CA GLN A 178 -5.78 13.05 16.79
C GLN A 178 -5.25 12.62 18.18
N ALA A 179 -4.41 13.44 18.82
CA ALA A 179 -3.93 13.19 20.17
C ALA A 179 -5.09 13.22 21.18
N GLY A 180 -5.10 12.25 22.09
CA GLY A 180 -6.12 12.13 23.14
C GLY A 180 -6.66 10.71 23.28
N PRO A 181 -7.77 10.54 24.02
CA PRO A 181 -8.47 9.27 24.16
C PRO A 181 -8.85 8.67 22.80
N PHE A 182 -9.01 7.34 22.74
CA PHE A 182 -9.41 6.57 21.54
C PHE A 182 -10.56 7.19 20.73
N TRP A 183 -11.50 7.87 21.40
CA TRP A 183 -12.63 8.58 20.80
C TRP A 183 -12.24 9.76 19.88
N HIS A 184 -11.03 10.31 20.01
CA HIS A 184 -10.53 11.41 19.19
C HIS A 184 -9.92 10.95 17.86
N TRP A 185 -9.78 9.64 17.64
CA TRP A 185 -9.32 9.13 16.36
C TRP A 185 -10.34 9.41 15.27
N ASN A 186 -9.88 9.71 14.07
CA ASN A 186 -10.73 10.14 12.97
C ASN A 186 -11.79 9.09 12.57
N ILE A 187 -11.61 7.81 12.91
CA ILE A 187 -12.66 6.78 12.74
C ILE A 187 -13.87 6.99 13.66
N PHE A 188 -13.66 7.44 14.89
CA PHE A 188 -14.70 7.53 15.93
C PHE A 188 -15.21 8.96 16.13
N ARG A 189 -14.67 9.93 15.38
CA ARG A 189 -15.00 11.35 15.48
C ARG A 189 -16.29 11.68 14.72
N LEU A 190 -17.40 11.13 15.23
CA LEU A 190 -18.74 11.31 14.65
C LEU A 190 -19.22 12.77 14.69
N ASP A 191 -18.69 13.58 15.61
CA ASP A 191 -19.05 14.99 15.75
C ASP A 191 -18.66 15.82 14.51
N GLN A 192 -17.48 15.55 13.94
CA GLN A 192 -16.98 16.27 12.77
C GLN A 192 -17.39 15.59 11.47
N ASN A 193 -17.30 14.26 11.41
CA ASN A 193 -17.71 13.46 10.27
C ASN A 193 -18.74 12.40 10.72
N PRO A 194 -20.05 12.61 10.46
CA PRO A 194 -21.10 11.68 10.88
C PRO A 194 -20.97 10.28 10.30
N LEU A 195 -20.24 10.13 9.19
CA LEU A 195 -20.03 8.87 8.48
C LEU A 195 -18.56 8.46 8.50
N ALA A 196 -17.81 8.84 9.54
CA ALA A 196 -16.39 8.51 9.69
C ALA A 196 -16.04 7.02 9.49
N PRO A 197 -16.80 6.04 10.01
CA PRO A 197 -16.53 4.63 9.74
C PRO A 197 -16.69 4.25 8.26
N VAL A 198 -17.67 4.86 7.57
CA VAL A 198 -17.88 4.65 6.13
C VAL A 198 -16.73 5.26 5.33
N THR A 199 -16.28 6.46 5.71
CA THR A 199 -15.12 7.12 5.10
C THR A 199 -13.86 6.24 5.23
N PHE A 200 -13.61 5.64 6.40
CA PHE A 200 -12.51 4.68 6.57
C PHE A 200 -12.67 3.44 5.70
N LEU A 201 -13.86 2.84 5.64
CA LEU A 201 -14.11 1.67 4.80
C LEU A 201 -13.91 1.96 3.31
N VAL A 202 -14.36 3.12 2.81
CA VAL A 202 -14.11 3.53 1.43
C VAL A 202 -12.62 3.67 1.18
N PHE A 203 -11.86 4.34 2.07
CA PHE A 203 -10.41 4.44 1.96
C PHE A 203 -9.73 3.06 1.93
N TYR A 204 -10.13 2.17 2.85
CA TYR A 204 -9.56 0.83 2.96
C TYR A 204 -9.85 -0.03 1.71
N ILE A 205 -11.06 0.02 1.17
CA ILE A 205 -11.42 -0.66 -0.08
C ILE A 205 -10.62 -0.10 -1.26
N CYS A 206 -10.46 1.22 -1.35
CA CYS A 206 -9.67 1.83 -2.42
C CYS A 206 -8.18 1.46 -2.30
N MET A 207 -7.64 1.41 -1.08
CA MET A 207 -6.26 1.00 -0.82
C MET A 207 -6.02 -0.47 -1.22
N LEU A 208 -6.97 -1.36 -0.93
CA LEU A 208 -6.94 -2.75 -1.41
C LEU A 208 -6.93 -2.83 -2.94
N ALA A 209 -7.72 -1.99 -3.61
CA ALA A 209 -7.79 -1.96 -5.06
C ALA A 209 -6.50 -1.38 -5.70
N GLU A 210 -5.90 -0.36 -5.12
CA GLU A 210 -4.66 0.26 -5.63
C GLU A 210 -3.45 -0.68 -5.49
N THR A 211 -3.41 -1.47 -4.41
CA THR A 211 -2.34 -2.44 -4.16
C THR A 211 -2.43 -3.72 -5.02
N ASN A 212 -3.44 -3.82 -5.90
CA ASN A 212 -3.68 -4.94 -6.82
C ASN A 212 -3.69 -6.32 -6.12
N ARG A 213 -4.14 -6.38 -4.86
CA ARG A 213 -4.28 -7.63 -4.11
C ARG A 213 -5.66 -8.25 -4.29
N ALA A 214 -5.75 -9.58 -4.27
CA ALA A 214 -7.05 -10.26 -4.33
C ALA A 214 -7.92 -9.79 -3.16
N PRO A 215 -9.20 -9.45 -3.38
CA PRO A 215 -10.05 -9.78 -4.53
C PRO A 215 -9.99 -8.82 -5.74
N PHE A 216 -9.12 -7.80 -5.72
CA PHE A 216 -8.94 -6.76 -6.73
C PHE A 216 -7.64 -6.95 -7.55
N ASP A 217 -7.22 -8.18 -7.80
CA ASP A 217 -5.94 -8.53 -8.46
C ASP A 217 -6.06 -8.70 -9.99
N MET A 218 -6.48 -7.65 -10.69
CA MET A 218 -6.66 -7.71 -12.16
C MET A 218 -5.34 -7.79 -12.95
N ALA A 219 -4.21 -7.45 -12.31
CA ALA A 219 -2.87 -7.57 -12.90
C ALA A 219 -2.47 -9.04 -13.12
N GLU A 220 -2.70 -9.87 -12.10
CA GLU A 220 -2.23 -11.26 -11.99
C GLU A 220 -3.42 -12.23 -12.05
N ALA A 221 -4.39 -11.96 -12.93
CA ALA A 221 -5.57 -12.80 -13.08
C ALA A 221 -5.19 -14.18 -13.66
N GLU A 222 -4.73 -15.10 -12.80
CA GLU A 222 -4.16 -16.41 -13.18
C GLU A 222 -5.03 -17.19 -14.18
N SER A 223 -6.36 -17.12 -14.01
CA SER A 223 -7.34 -17.83 -14.84
C SER A 223 -7.51 -17.24 -16.24
N GLU A 224 -7.15 -15.97 -16.46
CA GLU A 224 -7.36 -15.26 -17.74
C GLU A 224 -6.04 -14.86 -18.41
N LEU A 225 -5.05 -14.46 -17.62
CA LEU A 225 -3.83 -13.79 -18.06
C LEU A 225 -2.55 -14.40 -17.46
N VAL A 226 -2.65 -15.51 -16.71
CA VAL A 226 -1.54 -16.21 -16.02
C VAL A 226 -0.81 -15.32 -15.01
N ALA A 227 0.12 -14.47 -15.44
CA ALA A 227 0.81 -13.48 -14.60
C ALA A 227 0.78 -12.06 -15.22
N GLY A 228 -0.04 -11.87 -16.26
CA GLY A 228 -0.29 -10.59 -16.91
C GLY A 228 0.98 -9.86 -17.34
N ALA A 229 1.15 -8.63 -16.85
CA ALA A 229 2.29 -7.76 -17.17
C ALA A 229 3.65 -8.27 -16.67
N ILE A 230 3.67 -9.23 -15.73
CA ILE A 230 4.90 -9.72 -15.08
C ILE A 230 5.39 -11.05 -15.70
N THR A 231 4.60 -11.65 -16.60
CA THR A 231 4.83 -13.00 -17.16
C THR A 231 6.21 -13.19 -17.80
N GLU A 232 6.73 -12.17 -18.48
CA GLU A 232 8.02 -12.25 -19.20
C GLU A 232 9.24 -12.02 -18.27
N TYR A 233 9.02 -11.59 -17.03
CA TYR A 233 10.11 -11.29 -16.10
C TYR A 233 10.61 -12.57 -15.40
N SER A 234 11.93 -12.69 -15.31
CA SER A 234 12.60 -13.85 -14.71
C SER A 234 13.50 -13.45 -13.54
N GLY A 235 13.79 -14.42 -12.66
CA GLY A 235 14.70 -14.25 -11.53
C GLY A 235 14.38 -13.03 -10.66
N MET A 236 15.37 -12.17 -10.45
CA MET A 236 15.21 -10.98 -9.61
C MET A 236 14.29 -9.92 -10.24
N GLY A 237 14.13 -9.88 -11.56
CA GLY A 237 13.20 -8.96 -12.23
C GLY A 237 11.76 -9.19 -11.76
N PHE A 238 11.36 -10.46 -11.63
CA PHE A 238 10.07 -10.85 -11.05
C PHE A 238 10.00 -10.50 -9.55
N GLY A 239 11.06 -10.84 -8.79
CA GLY A 239 11.10 -10.59 -7.34
C GLY A 239 10.90 -9.12 -6.96
N VAL A 240 11.44 -8.19 -7.76
CA VAL A 240 11.31 -6.75 -7.53
C VAL A 240 9.86 -6.27 -7.65
N PHE A 241 9.05 -6.81 -8.58
CA PHE A 241 7.62 -6.48 -8.64
C PHE A 241 6.88 -6.89 -7.37
N PHE A 242 7.12 -8.10 -6.87
CA PHE A 242 6.51 -8.56 -5.61
C PHE A 242 6.94 -7.70 -4.42
N ILE A 243 8.23 -7.37 -4.33
CA ILE A 243 8.72 -6.45 -3.28
C ILE A 243 8.00 -5.12 -3.36
N GLY A 244 7.83 -4.57 -4.57
CA GLY A 244 7.09 -3.34 -4.83
C GLY A 244 5.63 -3.40 -4.41
N GLU A 245 4.91 -4.48 -4.74
CA GLU A 245 3.52 -4.66 -4.32
C GLU A 245 3.37 -4.72 -2.80
N TYR A 246 4.23 -5.48 -2.10
CA TYR A 246 4.21 -5.50 -0.64
C TYR A 246 4.63 -4.17 -0.03
N ALA A 247 5.54 -3.42 -0.67
CA ALA A 247 5.91 -2.09 -0.25
C ALA A 247 4.72 -1.12 -0.35
N ASN A 248 3.92 -1.22 -1.42
CA ASN A 248 2.69 -0.43 -1.56
C ASN A 248 1.62 -0.82 -0.54
N VAL A 249 1.46 -2.10 -0.22
CA VAL A 249 0.58 -2.54 0.89
C VAL A 249 1.02 -1.90 2.21
N LEU A 250 2.33 -1.85 2.46
CA LEU A 250 2.88 -1.21 3.64
C LEU A 250 2.57 0.29 3.67
N VAL A 251 2.81 1.00 2.56
CA VAL A 251 2.50 2.43 2.43
C VAL A 251 1.00 2.69 2.62
N GLY A 252 0.13 1.92 1.97
CA GLY A 252 -1.33 2.07 2.10
C GLY A 252 -1.82 1.85 3.53
N CYS A 253 -1.32 0.81 4.21
CA CYS A 253 -1.66 0.54 5.61
C CYS A 253 -1.09 1.59 6.57
N ALA A 254 0.12 2.11 6.28
CA ALA A 254 0.72 3.20 7.04
C ALA A 254 -0.11 4.49 6.93
N LEU A 255 -0.53 4.86 5.71
CA LEU A 255 -1.41 6.01 5.47
C LEU A 255 -2.76 5.85 6.16
N ALA A 256 -3.40 4.68 6.04
CA ALA A 256 -4.64 4.39 6.75
C ALA A 256 -4.46 4.59 8.27
N THR A 257 -3.34 4.14 8.82
CA THR A 257 -3.03 4.29 10.25
C THR A 257 -2.88 5.76 10.66
N LEU A 258 -2.20 6.57 9.86
CA LEU A 258 -2.00 8.01 10.13
C LEU A 258 -3.30 8.81 10.01
N LEU A 259 -4.06 8.56 8.93
CA LEU A 259 -5.24 9.35 8.61
C LEU A 259 -6.43 9.03 9.53
N PHE A 260 -6.55 7.78 9.98
CA PHE A 260 -7.77 7.30 10.63
C PHE A 260 -7.59 6.76 12.05
N LEU A 261 -6.49 6.05 12.32
CA LEU A 261 -6.25 5.33 13.57
C LEU A 261 -5.31 6.09 14.53
N GLY A 262 -5.11 7.39 14.36
CA GLY A 262 -4.30 8.19 15.26
C GLY A 262 -2.79 7.91 15.20
N GLY A 263 -2.28 7.31 14.13
CA GLY A 263 -0.82 7.12 13.94
C GLY A 263 -0.13 6.49 15.15
N TRP A 264 0.88 7.20 15.67
CA TRP A 264 1.68 6.80 16.84
C TRP A 264 1.00 7.06 18.20
N GLN A 265 -0.20 7.65 18.23
CA GLN A 265 -0.91 7.94 19.48
C GLN A 265 -1.31 6.65 20.20
N SER A 266 -0.97 6.55 21.47
CA SER A 266 -1.29 5.39 22.30
C SER A 266 -2.68 5.53 22.93
N PRO A 267 -3.54 4.50 22.88
CA PRO A 267 -4.81 4.51 23.61
C PRO A 267 -4.64 4.33 25.13
N ILE A 268 -3.53 3.70 25.58
CA ILE A 268 -3.32 3.27 26.98
C ILE A 268 -2.03 3.87 27.60
N GLY A 269 -1.18 4.58 26.84
CA GLY A 269 -0.06 5.37 27.38
C GLY A 269 1.21 4.62 27.82
N VAL A 270 1.25 3.29 27.77
CA VAL A 270 2.32 2.49 28.42
C VAL A 270 3.53 2.21 27.53
N LEU A 271 3.38 2.22 26.20
CA LEU A 271 4.42 1.79 25.25
C LEU A 271 4.85 2.92 24.30
N PRO A 272 6.09 2.87 23.75
CA PRO A 272 6.58 3.87 22.81
C PRO A 272 5.64 4.06 21.61
N GLY A 273 5.47 5.30 21.13
CA GLY A 273 4.55 5.60 20.02
C GLY A 273 4.84 4.80 18.75
N ALA A 274 6.11 4.52 18.46
CA ALA A 274 6.51 3.68 17.33
C ALA A 274 5.95 2.25 17.40
N PHE A 275 5.83 1.67 18.61
CA PHE A 275 5.24 0.35 18.79
C PHE A 275 3.75 0.35 18.43
N TRP A 276 3.02 1.38 18.85
CA TRP A 276 1.59 1.52 18.53
C TRP A 276 1.35 1.75 17.05
N PHE A 277 2.18 2.56 16.40
CA PHE A 277 2.12 2.76 14.96
C PHE A 277 2.31 1.43 14.22
N LEU A 278 3.38 0.69 14.55
CA LEU A 278 3.66 -0.60 13.92
C LEU A 278 2.57 -1.63 14.22
N LEU A 279 2.06 -1.70 15.46
CA LEU A 279 0.99 -2.62 15.83
C LEU A 279 -0.26 -2.38 14.98
N LYS A 280 -0.75 -1.13 14.90
CA LYS A 280 -1.94 -0.78 14.12
C LYS A 280 -1.72 -1.05 12.63
N MET A 281 -0.55 -0.69 12.10
CA MET A 281 -0.18 -0.95 10.71
C MET A 281 -0.18 -2.46 10.42
N TYR A 282 0.44 -3.30 11.26
CA TYR A 282 0.46 -4.75 11.06
C TYR A 282 -0.92 -5.40 11.26
N VAL A 283 -1.79 -4.86 12.11
CA VAL A 283 -3.19 -5.30 12.21
C VAL A 283 -3.93 -5.03 10.91
N LEU A 284 -3.73 -3.86 10.29
CA LEU A 284 -4.29 -3.58 8.96
C LEU A 284 -3.70 -4.49 7.88
N ILE A 285 -2.39 -4.72 7.87
CA ILE A 285 -1.77 -5.65 6.92
C ILE A 285 -2.32 -7.07 7.11
N PHE A 286 -2.54 -7.50 8.36
CA PHE A 286 -3.20 -8.77 8.66
C PHE A 286 -4.64 -8.81 8.13
N ALA A 287 -5.38 -7.72 8.26
CA ALA A 287 -6.72 -7.60 7.68
C ALA A 287 -6.68 -7.68 6.13
N VAL A 288 -5.69 -7.08 5.47
CA VAL A 288 -5.49 -7.19 4.01
C VAL A 288 -5.26 -8.65 3.62
N MET A 289 -4.36 -9.35 4.33
CA MET A 289 -4.10 -10.77 4.10
C MET A 289 -5.35 -11.62 4.35
N TRP A 290 -6.13 -11.31 5.38
CA TRP A 290 -7.35 -12.05 5.70
C TRP A 290 -8.43 -11.87 4.63
N VAL A 291 -8.61 -10.65 4.11
CA VAL A 291 -9.54 -10.34 3.02
C VAL A 291 -9.22 -11.18 1.78
N ARG A 292 -7.95 -11.31 1.41
CA ARG A 292 -7.49 -12.11 0.24
C ARG A 292 -8.00 -13.55 0.28
N TRP A 293 -8.00 -14.19 1.45
CA TRP A 293 -8.36 -15.60 1.60
C TRP A 293 -9.83 -15.83 1.97
N THR A 294 -10.59 -14.77 2.24
CA THR A 294 -12.00 -14.84 2.61
C THR A 294 -12.93 -14.56 1.43
N PHE A 295 -12.57 -13.58 0.60
CA PHE A 295 -13.44 -13.12 -0.49
C PHE A 295 -13.10 -13.79 -1.82
N PRO A 296 -14.11 -14.16 -2.62
CA PRO A 296 -13.88 -14.61 -3.99
C PRO A 296 -13.38 -13.46 -4.86
N ARG A 297 -12.61 -13.80 -5.89
CA ARG A 297 -12.17 -12.83 -6.91
C ARG A 297 -13.38 -12.25 -7.65
N THR A 298 -13.33 -10.95 -7.93
CA THR A 298 -14.39 -10.24 -8.65
C THR A 298 -14.05 -10.08 -10.13
N GLN A 299 -15.08 -9.96 -10.98
CA GLN A 299 -14.90 -9.68 -12.40
C GLN A 299 -14.57 -8.20 -12.63
N PHE A 300 -13.78 -7.91 -13.66
CA PHE A 300 -13.32 -6.55 -14.02
C PHE A 300 -14.48 -5.53 -14.13
N TYR A 301 -15.58 -5.89 -14.79
CA TYR A 301 -16.72 -4.99 -14.95
C TYR A 301 -17.43 -4.69 -13.63
N THR A 302 -17.57 -5.68 -12.75
CA THR A 302 -18.20 -5.51 -11.44
C THR A 302 -17.33 -4.63 -10.53
N LEU A 303 -16.02 -4.81 -10.61
CA LEU A 303 -15.02 -4.00 -9.92
C LEU A 303 -15.11 -2.52 -10.35
N LEU A 304 -15.12 -2.23 -11.66
CA LEU A 304 -15.29 -0.85 -12.13
C LEU A 304 -16.65 -0.26 -11.74
N ASN A 305 -17.72 -1.05 -11.83
CA ASN A 305 -19.05 -0.61 -11.40
C ASN A 305 -19.10 -0.29 -9.90
N LEU A 306 -18.37 -1.04 -9.05
CA LEU A 306 -18.28 -0.76 -7.62
C LEU A 306 -17.68 0.63 -7.38
N SER A 307 -16.60 1.00 -8.07
CA SER A 307 -16.04 2.34 -7.92
C SER A 307 -17.02 3.42 -8.41
N TRP A 308 -17.40 3.34 -9.70
CA TRP A 308 -18.17 4.39 -10.35
C TRP A 308 -19.59 4.58 -9.81
N LYS A 309 -20.29 3.49 -9.47
CA LYS A 309 -21.70 3.55 -9.04
C LYS A 309 -21.89 3.58 -7.53
N VAL A 310 -20.91 3.13 -6.75
CA VAL A 310 -21.07 2.99 -5.29
C VAL A 310 -20.06 3.85 -4.54
N LEU A 311 -18.76 3.68 -4.76
CA LEU A 311 -17.73 4.37 -3.96
C LEU A 311 -17.67 5.88 -4.24
N ILE A 312 -17.79 6.31 -5.51
CA ILE A 312 -17.79 7.74 -5.85
C ILE A 312 -19.00 8.47 -5.24
N PRO A 313 -20.26 8.00 -5.41
CA PRO A 313 -21.40 8.66 -4.77
C PRO A 313 -21.32 8.68 -3.25
N ILE A 314 -20.87 7.58 -2.62
CA ILE A 314 -20.71 7.52 -1.16
C ILE A 314 -19.64 8.50 -0.68
N SER A 315 -18.46 8.52 -1.32
CA SER A 315 -17.37 9.44 -0.93
C SER A 315 -17.77 10.90 -1.09
N LEU A 316 -18.44 11.27 -2.19
CA LEU A 316 -19.02 12.60 -2.37
C LEU A 316 -20.06 12.93 -1.30
N GLY A 317 -20.94 11.99 -0.97
CA GLY A 317 -21.92 12.13 0.10
C GLY A 317 -21.26 12.41 1.45
N THR A 318 -20.20 11.67 1.80
CA THR A 318 -19.44 11.90 3.04
C THR A 318 -18.73 13.24 3.08
N LEU A 319 -18.18 13.69 1.94
CA LEU A 319 -17.53 14.99 1.81
C LEU A 319 -18.53 16.14 2.06
N VAL A 320 -19.66 16.12 1.35
CA VAL A 320 -20.69 17.16 1.48
C VAL A 320 -21.29 17.18 2.89
N LEU A 321 -21.56 16.00 3.47
CA LEU A 321 -22.07 15.90 4.82
C LEU A 321 -21.10 16.49 5.84
N THR A 322 -19.82 16.18 5.73
CA THR A 322 -18.75 16.72 6.60
C THR A 322 -18.62 18.25 6.42
N ALA A 323 -18.78 18.75 5.19
CA ALA A 323 -18.78 20.19 4.94
C ALA A 323 -19.96 20.91 5.63
N ILE A 324 -21.14 20.29 5.65
CA ILE A 324 -22.33 20.84 6.30
C ILE A 324 -22.18 20.82 7.82
N THR A 325 -21.70 19.71 8.40
CA THR A 325 -21.50 19.61 9.86
C THR A 325 -20.48 20.63 10.37
N LEU A 326 -19.35 20.79 9.68
CA LEU A 326 -18.33 21.79 10.03
C LEU A 326 -18.80 23.24 9.88
N LYS A 327 -19.90 23.49 9.13
CA LYS A 327 -20.48 24.83 9.01
C LYS A 327 -21.56 25.10 10.06
N LEU A 328 -22.24 24.05 10.52
CA LEU A 328 -23.33 24.15 11.49
C LEU A 328 -22.83 24.27 12.93
N PHE A 329 -21.67 23.66 13.23
CA PHE A 329 -20.99 23.69 14.53
C PHE A 329 -19.69 24.47 14.44
#